data_AF-A0A7C4FCU5-F1
#
_entry.id   AF-A0A7C4FCU5-F1
#
_cell.length_a   1.000
_cell.length_b   1.000
_cell.length_c   1.000
_cell.angle_alpha   90.00
_cell.angle_beta   90.00
_cell.angle_gamma   90.00
#
_symmetry.space_group_name_H-M   'P 1'
#
loop_
_entity.id
_entity.type
_entity.pdbx_description
1 polymer ?
#
loop_
_entity_poly.entity_id
_entity_poly.type
_entity_poly.pdbx_seq_one_letter_code
_entity_poly.pdbx_strand_id
1 'polypeptide(L)'
;FHGFGSGPARALALKPKKVFEKIRYKDQYDSAVLLLETEMKPTNDAALEVGKMCGVKPENVYLVLTTSNTLAGSVQVSGRVVETGLYRLDFLGFDPLKTIYATGFAPVMPPHPDPNVSVSREEDALIYGGSSQYIVDFEDEEKLKELLLKAPATTWSDYGKTSYEALKAVGFDWSKLDPSFFAIGSVTIVNRRTGKVMTSGKISPEMIRKSLT
;
A
#
# COMPACT_ATOMS: atom_id res chain seq x y z
N PHE A 1 -18.02 7.80 13.76
CA PHE A 1 -17.69 7.11 12.49
C PHE A 1 -16.19 6.95 12.41
N HIS A 2 -15.68 5.81 11.92
CA HIS A 2 -14.25 5.54 11.70
C HIS A 2 -14.08 4.80 10.37
N GLY A 3 -12.99 5.10 9.66
CA GLY A 3 -12.61 4.45 8.41
C GLY A 3 -11.23 4.91 7.94
N PHE A 4 -10.57 4.10 7.11
CA PHE A 4 -9.26 4.43 6.55
C PHE A 4 -9.44 5.18 5.22
N GLY A 5 -8.92 6.40 5.16
CA GLY A 5 -9.07 7.29 4.00
C GLY A 5 -7.91 7.20 3.01
N SER A 6 -8.22 6.92 1.75
CA SER A 6 -7.27 6.87 0.62
C SER A 6 -7.73 7.74 -0.55
N GLY A 7 -6.81 8.04 -1.47
CA GLY A 7 -7.15 8.71 -2.72
C GLY A 7 -6.94 10.24 -2.73
N PRO A 8 -7.41 10.92 -3.80
CA PRO A 8 -7.01 12.28 -4.16
C PRO A 8 -7.30 13.36 -3.12
N ALA A 9 -8.39 13.25 -2.35
CA ALA A 9 -8.73 14.20 -1.29
C ALA A 9 -7.56 14.43 -0.28
N ARG A 10 -6.71 13.42 -0.08
CA ARG A 10 -5.51 13.55 0.77
C ARG A 10 -4.55 14.63 0.28
N ALA A 11 -4.47 14.88 -1.02
CA ALA A 11 -3.57 15.87 -1.62
C ALA A 11 -4.09 17.30 -1.51
N LEU A 12 -5.40 17.48 -1.34
CA LEU A 12 -6.01 18.76 -0.96
C LEU A 12 -5.80 19.03 0.53
N ALA A 13 -6.14 18.04 1.37
CA ALA A 13 -6.04 18.14 2.83
C ALA A 13 -4.61 18.04 3.39
N LEU A 14 -3.63 17.68 2.56
CA LEU A 14 -2.24 17.41 2.91
C LEU A 14 -2.09 16.39 4.06
N LYS A 15 -2.68 15.20 3.90
CA LYS A 15 -2.69 14.15 4.95
C LYS A 15 -1.93 12.87 4.56
N PRO A 16 -0.81 12.55 5.24
CA PRO A 16 -0.04 13.40 6.16
C PRO A 16 0.81 14.44 5.41
N LYS A 17 1.02 15.61 6.01
CA LYS A 17 1.71 16.75 5.38
C LYS A 17 3.11 16.40 4.88
N LYS A 18 3.86 15.64 5.69
CA LYS A 18 5.23 15.20 5.39
C LYS A 18 5.37 14.46 4.06
N VAL A 19 4.36 13.68 3.66
CA VAL A 19 4.40 12.93 2.39
C VAL A 19 4.34 13.90 1.23
N PHE A 20 3.39 14.85 1.25
CA PHE A 20 3.19 15.85 0.21
C PHE A 20 4.35 16.84 0.09
N GLU A 21 4.98 17.20 1.21
CA GLU A 21 6.24 17.95 1.21
C GLU A 21 7.37 17.15 0.54
N LYS A 22 7.51 15.86 0.88
CA LYS A 22 8.55 14.97 0.31
C LYS A 22 8.39 14.80 -1.20
N ILE A 23 7.17 14.53 -1.68
CA ILE A 23 6.91 14.36 -3.12
C ILE A 23 6.69 15.69 -3.86
N ARG A 24 6.79 16.83 -3.17
CA ARG A 24 6.60 18.19 -3.73
C ARG A 24 5.30 18.33 -4.51
N TYR A 25 4.23 17.75 -3.98
CA TYR A 25 2.91 17.75 -4.62
C TYR A 25 1.85 18.29 -3.67
N LYS A 26 1.02 19.18 -4.18
CA LYS A 26 -0.21 19.63 -3.55
C LYS A 26 -1.24 19.80 -4.66
N ASP A 27 -2.44 19.31 -4.41
CA ASP A 27 -3.52 19.46 -5.37
C ASP A 27 -4.22 20.81 -5.21
N GLN A 28 -4.83 21.29 -6.29
CA GLN A 28 -5.65 22.50 -6.32
C GLN A 28 -6.88 22.24 -7.19
N TYR A 29 -7.97 21.86 -6.55
CA TYR A 29 -9.21 21.50 -7.22
C TYR A 29 -10.43 21.87 -6.35
N ASP A 30 -11.60 22.00 -6.96
CA ASP A 30 -12.84 22.42 -6.29
C ASP A 30 -13.72 21.25 -5.81
N SER A 31 -13.23 20.02 -6.03
CA SER A 31 -13.89 18.76 -5.69
C SER A 31 -12.93 17.80 -4.99
N ALA A 32 -13.45 17.02 -4.04
CA ALA A 32 -12.66 16.06 -3.27
C ALA A 32 -13.22 14.65 -3.42
N VAL A 33 -12.37 13.70 -3.83
CA VAL A 33 -12.72 12.27 -3.90
C VAL A 33 -11.91 11.50 -2.86
N LEU A 34 -12.59 10.83 -1.95
CA LEU A 34 -11.97 10.01 -0.90
C LEU A 34 -12.55 8.60 -0.94
N LEU A 35 -11.67 7.61 -1.04
CA LEU A 35 -12.02 6.21 -0.80
C LEU A 35 -11.94 5.96 0.71
N LEU A 36 -13.00 5.37 1.27
CA LEU A 36 -13.11 5.00 2.68
C LEU A 36 -13.27 3.49 2.79
N GLU A 37 -12.31 2.86 3.45
CA GLU A 37 -12.46 1.48 3.91
C GLU A 37 -13.19 1.49 5.26
N THR A 38 -14.45 1.03 5.26
CA THR A 38 -15.36 1.11 6.40
C THR A 38 -16.54 0.14 6.26
N GLU A 39 -17.06 -0.36 7.38
CA GLU A 39 -18.27 -1.19 7.42
C GLU A 39 -19.57 -0.36 7.53
N MET A 40 -19.44 0.94 7.82
CA MET A 40 -20.58 1.83 8.05
C MET A 40 -20.67 2.91 7.00
N LYS A 41 -21.89 3.35 6.71
CA LYS A 41 -22.09 4.56 5.92
C LYS A 41 -21.53 5.78 6.70
N PRO A 42 -20.73 6.67 6.08
CA PRO A 42 -20.30 7.92 6.70
C PRO A 42 -21.49 8.78 7.12
N THR A 43 -21.36 9.47 8.26
CA THR A 43 -22.34 10.48 8.69
C THR A 43 -22.19 11.75 7.85
N ASN A 44 -23.24 12.59 7.83
CA ASN A 44 -23.15 13.91 7.20
C ASN A 44 -21.98 14.72 7.77
N ASP A 45 -21.78 14.68 9.09
CA ASP A 45 -20.66 15.36 9.76
C ASP A 45 -19.29 14.88 9.26
N ALA A 46 -19.14 13.58 8.98
CA ALA A 46 -17.90 13.05 8.41
C ALA A 46 -17.64 13.61 7.00
N ALA A 47 -18.68 13.71 6.16
CA ALA A 47 -18.56 14.29 4.82
C ALA A 47 -18.27 15.80 4.88
N LEU A 48 -18.91 16.53 5.79
CA LEU A 48 -18.66 17.96 6.04
C LEU A 48 -17.22 18.20 6.50
N GLU A 49 -16.70 17.37 7.39
CA GLU A 49 -15.32 17.48 7.87
C GLU A 49 -14.32 17.20 6.73
N VAL A 50 -14.56 16.20 5.87
CA VAL A 50 -13.74 15.98 4.67
C VAL A 50 -13.73 17.21 3.76
N GLY A 51 -14.91 17.79 3.50
CA GLY A 51 -15.03 19.02 2.69
C GLY A 51 -14.24 20.19 3.28
N LYS A 52 -14.40 20.44 4.58
CA LYS A 52 -13.66 21.46 5.31
C LYS A 52 -12.15 21.24 5.26
N MET A 53 -11.68 20.01 5.50
CA MET A 53 -10.25 19.67 5.45
C MET A 53 -9.65 19.84 4.05
N CYS A 54 -10.42 19.56 3.01
CA CYS A 54 -10.01 19.72 1.62
C CYS A 54 -10.20 21.14 1.08
N GLY A 55 -10.91 22.00 1.80
CA GLY A 55 -11.25 23.36 1.33
C GLY A 55 -12.26 23.38 0.19
N VAL A 56 -13.16 22.39 0.11
CA VAL A 56 -14.18 22.28 -0.94
C VAL A 56 -15.59 22.33 -0.36
N LYS A 57 -16.58 22.66 -1.21
CA LYS A 57 -18.00 22.65 -0.81
C LYS A 57 -18.49 21.21 -0.55
N PRO A 58 -19.42 20.98 0.38
CA PRO A 58 -19.96 19.64 0.66
C PRO A 58 -20.56 18.93 -0.55
N GLU A 59 -21.22 19.68 -1.44
CA GLU A 59 -21.81 19.15 -2.70
C GLU A 59 -20.76 18.60 -3.69
N ASN A 60 -19.48 18.97 -3.51
CA ASN A 60 -18.36 18.52 -4.32
C ASN A 60 -17.50 17.46 -3.58
N VAL A 61 -18.00 16.88 -2.49
CA VAL A 61 -17.35 15.78 -1.77
C VAL A 61 -17.94 14.45 -2.24
N TYR A 62 -17.07 13.59 -2.77
CA TYR A 62 -17.42 12.25 -3.23
C TYR A 62 -16.72 11.22 -2.34
N LEU A 63 -17.51 10.41 -1.64
CA LEU A 63 -17.02 9.33 -0.79
C LEU A 63 -17.31 7.98 -1.45
N VAL A 64 -16.25 7.27 -1.83
CA VAL A 64 -16.31 5.91 -2.37
C VAL A 64 -16.10 4.93 -1.23
N LEU A 65 -17.01 4.00 -1.00
CA LEU A 65 -16.96 3.08 0.13
C LEU A 65 -16.46 1.71 -0.32
N THR A 66 -15.59 1.11 0.48
CA THR A 66 -15.16 -0.28 0.34
C THR A 66 -15.04 -0.93 1.73
N THR A 67 -14.93 -2.25 1.77
CA THR A 67 -14.68 -3.02 2.99
C THR A 67 -13.91 -4.29 2.63
N SER A 68 -13.08 -4.79 3.56
CA SER A 68 -12.16 -5.92 3.35
C SER A 68 -12.87 -7.24 3.02
N ASN A 69 -14.16 -7.39 3.33
CA ASN A 69 -14.95 -8.58 3.01
C ASN A 69 -15.70 -8.50 1.66
N THR A 70 -15.26 -7.63 0.75
CA THR A 70 -15.84 -7.50 -0.60
C THR A 70 -14.79 -7.64 -1.69
N LEU A 71 -15.23 -8.00 -2.90
CA LEU A 71 -14.33 -8.06 -4.05
C LEU A 71 -13.68 -6.71 -4.36
N ALA A 72 -14.40 -5.60 -4.14
CA ALA A 72 -13.85 -4.26 -4.29
C ALA A 72 -12.71 -3.99 -3.28
N GLY A 73 -12.85 -4.46 -2.04
CA GLY A 73 -11.79 -4.45 -1.02
C GLY A 73 -10.56 -5.19 -1.49
N SER A 74 -10.74 -6.43 -1.93
CA SER A 74 -9.60 -7.26 -2.32
C SER A 74 -8.92 -6.75 -3.60
N VAL A 75 -9.69 -6.21 -4.55
CA VAL A 75 -9.13 -5.57 -5.75
C VAL A 75 -8.35 -4.32 -5.39
N GLN A 76 -8.88 -3.43 -4.53
CA GLN A 76 -8.18 -2.19 -4.21
C GLN A 76 -6.90 -2.44 -3.40
N VAL A 77 -6.89 -3.40 -2.47
CA VAL A 77 -5.66 -3.72 -1.72
C VAL A 77 -4.61 -4.31 -2.64
N SER A 78 -4.95 -5.29 -3.49
CA SER A 78 -4.00 -5.84 -4.47
C SER A 78 -3.50 -4.78 -5.46
N GLY A 79 -4.36 -3.82 -5.81
CA GLY A 79 -4.00 -2.65 -6.63
C GLY A 79 -2.93 -1.75 -6.01
N ARG A 80 -2.66 -1.87 -4.70
CA ARG A 80 -1.60 -1.12 -4.00
C ARG A 80 -0.22 -1.72 -4.16
N VAL A 81 -0.02 -2.82 -4.89
CA VAL A 81 1.29 -3.47 -5.01
C VAL A 81 2.45 -2.53 -5.36
N VAL A 82 2.22 -1.54 -6.24
CA VAL A 82 3.23 -0.51 -6.57
C VAL A 82 3.39 0.51 -5.43
N GLU A 83 2.29 0.88 -4.77
CA GLU A 83 2.32 1.78 -3.61
C GLU A 83 3.10 1.15 -2.45
N THR A 84 2.78 -0.09 -2.08
CA THR A 84 3.41 -0.81 -0.97
C THR A 84 4.90 -1.01 -1.20
N GLY A 85 5.31 -1.42 -2.41
CA GLY A 85 6.72 -1.55 -2.75
C GLY A 85 7.48 -0.21 -2.71
N LEU A 86 6.89 0.86 -3.26
CA LEU A 86 7.51 2.19 -3.24
C LEU A 86 7.55 2.79 -1.83
N TYR A 87 6.51 2.61 -1.03
CA TYR A 87 6.45 2.99 0.38
C TYR A 87 7.55 2.29 1.19
N ARG A 88 7.77 0.99 0.93
CA ARG A 88 8.82 0.23 1.58
C ARG A 88 10.23 0.72 1.20
N LEU A 89 10.46 1.03 -0.07
CA LEU A 89 11.70 1.65 -0.53
C LEU A 89 11.90 3.03 0.12
N ASP A 90 10.85 3.85 0.17
CA ASP A 90 10.85 5.17 0.82
C ASP A 90 11.24 5.09 2.31
N PHE A 91 10.65 4.12 3.01
CA PHE A 91 10.94 3.82 4.41
C PHE A 91 12.40 3.43 4.64
N LEU A 92 13.01 2.73 3.68
CA LEU A 92 14.42 2.35 3.71
C LEU A 92 15.38 3.50 3.34
N GLY A 93 14.85 4.66 2.94
CA GLY A 93 15.62 5.85 2.60
C GLY A 93 15.83 6.09 1.11
N PHE A 94 15.09 5.38 0.24
CA PHE A 94 14.97 5.75 -1.16
C PHE A 94 14.18 7.06 -1.30
N ASP A 95 14.57 7.91 -2.25
CA ASP A 95 13.78 9.10 -2.60
C ASP A 95 12.76 8.73 -3.69
N PRO A 96 11.45 8.75 -3.41
CA PRO A 96 10.41 8.31 -4.35
C PRO A 96 10.36 9.16 -5.62
N LEU A 97 10.89 10.39 -5.60
CA LEU A 97 11.01 11.24 -6.77
C LEU A 97 12.05 10.75 -7.79
N LYS A 98 12.87 9.76 -7.41
CA LYS A 98 13.82 9.10 -8.31
C LYS A 98 13.13 8.02 -9.17
N THR A 99 11.89 7.65 -8.88
CA THR A 99 11.09 6.74 -9.70
C THR A 99 10.49 7.47 -10.90
N ILE A 100 10.77 6.99 -12.11
CA ILE A 100 10.24 7.55 -13.37
C ILE A 100 9.00 6.78 -13.82
N TYR A 101 9.06 5.46 -13.78
CA TYR A 101 7.95 4.57 -14.13
C TYR A 101 7.86 3.43 -13.13
N ALA A 102 6.64 2.91 -12.94
CA ALA A 102 6.42 1.73 -12.13
C ALA A 102 5.31 0.87 -12.73
N THR A 103 5.45 -0.44 -12.57
CA THR A 103 4.42 -1.43 -12.86
C THR A 103 4.43 -2.49 -11.77
N GLY A 104 3.31 -3.19 -11.59
CA GLY A 104 3.24 -4.26 -10.61
C GLY A 104 1.99 -5.12 -10.77
N PHE A 105 2.04 -6.25 -10.10
CA PHE A 105 0.99 -7.26 -10.10
C PHE A 105 0.90 -7.90 -8.72
N ALA A 106 -0.31 -8.04 -8.20
CA ALA A 106 -0.65 -8.91 -7.08
C ALA A 106 -1.96 -9.66 -7.41
N PRO A 107 -2.12 -10.91 -6.96
CA PRO A 107 -3.38 -11.63 -7.15
C PRO A 107 -4.52 -10.95 -6.40
N VAL A 108 -5.74 -11.06 -6.90
CA VAL A 108 -6.94 -10.67 -6.14
C VAL A 108 -7.37 -11.88 -5.33
N MET A 109 -7.29 -11.77 -4.00
CA MET A 109 -7.67 -12.86 -3.11
C MET A 109 -9.20 -12.90 -2.92
N PRO A 110 -9.81 -14.08 -2.76
CA PRO A 110 -11.24 -14.19 -2.55
C PRO A 110 -11.62 -13.65 -1.16
N PRO A 111 -12.64 -12.79 -1.07
CA PRO A 111 -13.13 -12.28 0.20
C PRO A 111 -13.57 -13.41 1.15
N HIS A 112 -13.53 -13.14 2.44
CA HIS A 112 -13.96 -14.09 3.47
C HIS A 112 -15.03 -13.46 4.40
N PRO A 113 -16.02 -14.24 4.89
CA PRO A 113 -17.03 -13.71 5.81
C PRO A 113 -16.48 -13.16 7.13
N ASP A 114 -15.39 -13.76 7.64
CA ASP A 114 -14.62 -13.22 8.76
C ASP A 114 -13.70 -12.07 8.26
N PRO A 115 -13.91 -10.81 8.71
CA PRO A 115 -13.12 -9.66 8.29
C PRO A 115 -11.62 -9.78 8.60
N ASN A 116 -11.25 -10.45 9.70
CA ASN A 116 -9.86 -10.64 10.09
C ASN A 116 -9.15 -11.59 9.13
N VAL A 117 -9.85 -12.64 8.66
CA VAL A 117 -9.33 -13.53 7.62
C VAL A 117 -9.28 -12.80 6.28
N SER A 118 -10.30 -11.99 5.96
CA SER A 118 -10.38 -11.28 4.69
C SER A 118 -9.23 -10.28 4.53
N VAL A 119 -9.01 -9.40 5.53
CA VAL A 119 -7.89 -8.44 5.50
C VAL A 119 -6.53 -9.16 5.48
N SER A 120 -6.41 -10.30 6.18
CA SER A 120 -5.17 -11.08 6.16
C SER A 120 -4.88 -11.66 4.77
N ARG A 121 -5.91 -12.11 4.04
CA ARG A 121 -5.74 -12.58 2.65
C ARG A 121 -5.31 -11.44 1.74
N GLU A 122 -5.87 -10.25 1.92
CA GLU A 122 -5.50 -9.05 1.16
C GLU A 122 -4.01 -8.70 1.36
N GLU A 123 -3.52 -8.75 2.60
CA GLU A 123 -2.09 -8.56 2.88
C GLU A 123 -1.21 -9.68 2.31
N ASP A 124 -1.64 -10.94 2.44
CA ASP A 124 -0.93 -12.09 1.85
C ASP A 124 -0.82 -11.99 0.32
N ALA A 125 -1.79 -11.35 -0.34
CA ALA A 125 -1.73 -11.05 -1.76
C ALA A 125 -0.51 -10.20 -2.10
N LEU A 126 -0.18 -9.21 -1.27
CA LEU A 126 0.96 -8.32 -1.45
C LEU A 126 2.26 -9.01 -1.04
N ILE A 127 2.30 -9.57 0.18
CA ILE A 127 3.48 -10.18 0.79
C ILE A 127 3.97 -11.39 0.00
N TYR A 128 3.06 -12.25 -0.45
CA TYR A 128 3.41 -13.50 -1.12
C TYR A 128 3.11 -13.51 -2.62
N GLY A 129 2.19 -12.70 -3.11
CA GLY A 129 1.81 -12.64 -4.53
C GLY A 129 2.29 -11.39 -5.25
N GLY A 130 2.71 -10.36 -4.51
CA GLY A 130 3.06 -9.05 -5.05
C GLY A 130 4.41 -9.04 -5.74
N SER A 131 4.43 -8.47 -6.94
CA SER A 131 5.64 -8.20 -7.71
C SER A 131 5.57 -6.80 -8.30
N SER A 132 6.71 -6.11 -8.37
CA SER A 132 6.78 -4.79 -8.99
C SER A 132 8.08 -4.58 -9.74
N GLN A 133 8.06 -3.63 -10.67
CA GLN A 133 9.22 -3.10 -11.35
C GLN A 133 9.20 -1.57 -11.30
N TYR A 134 10.31 -0.98 -10.88
CA TYR A 134 10.53 0.46 -10.88
C TYR A 134 11.66 0.81 -11.85
N ILE A 135 11.39 1.72 -12.79
CA ILE A 135 12.44 2.37 -13.58
C ILE A 135 12.83 3.63 -12.85
N VAL A 136 14.08 3.70 -12.42
CA VAL A 136 14.59 4.77 -11.54
C VAL A 136 15.75 5.53 -12.19
N ASP A 137 15.91 6.78 -11.78
CA ASP A 137 17.02 7.67 -12.12
C ASP A 137 17.88 7.89 -10.87
N PHE A 138 18.82 6.98 -10.59
CA PHE A 138 19.54 6.96 -9.32
C PHE A 138 21.06 6.87 -9.53
N GLU A 139 21.81 7.74 -8.88
CA GLU A 139 23.25 7.94 -9.12
C GLU A 139 24.12 6.83 -8.49
N ASP A 140 23.75 6.35 -7.30
CA ASP A 140 24.54 5.40 -6.51
C ASP A 140 24.00 3.97 -6.64
N GLU A 141 24.63 3.18 -7.52
CA GLU A 141 24.20 1.80 -7.82
C GLU A 141 24.35 0.85 -6.63
N GLU A 142 25.40 1.00 -5.81
CA GLU A 142 25.63 0.10 -4.67
C GLU A 142 24.64 0.39 -3.55
N LYS A 143 24.36 1.67 -3.27
CA LYS A 143 23.28 2.04 -2.35
C LYS A 143 21.92 1.56 -2.85
N LEU A 144 21.64 1.68 -4.15
CA LEU A 144 20.40 1.19 -4.73
C LEU A 144 20.23 -0.31 -4.53
N LYS A 145 21.31 -1.07 -4.74
CA LYS A 145 21.36 -2.51 -4.49
C LYS A 145 21.15 -2.85 -3.01
N GLU A 146 21.76 -2.10 -2.09
CA GLU A 146 21.58 -2.28 -0.65
C GLU A 146 20.11 -2.10 -0.23
N LEU A 147 19.47 -1.02 -0.69
CA LEU A 147 18.05 -0.74 -0.45
C LEU A 147 17.18 -1.87 -0.99
N LEU A 148 17.45 -2.30 -2.23
CA LEU A 148 16.72 -3.37 -2.89
C LEU A 148 16.82 -4.71 -2.14
N LEU A 149 17.97 -5.05 -1.57
CA LEU A 149 18.13 -6.29 -0.80
C LEU A 149 17.30 -6.30 0.50
N LYS A 150 16.93 -5.12 1.03
CA LYS A 150 16.14 -4.94 2.26
C LYS A 150 14.64 -4.72 2.02
N ALA A 151 14.25 -4.48 0.77
CA ALA A 151 12.89 -4.06 0.41
C ALA A 151 11.84 -5.18 0.45
N PRO A 152 12.08 -6.40 -0.08
CA PRO A 152 11.03 -7.39 -0.22
C PRO A 152 10.58 -8.00 1.12
N ALA A 153 9.38 -8.56 1.11
CA ALA A 153 8.79 -9.26 2.25
C ALA A 153 9.63 -10.45 2.74
N THR A 154 10.49 -11.05 1.90
CA THR A 154 11.42 -12.10 2.31
C THR A 154 12.42 -11.67 3.39
N THR A 155 12.52 -10.37 3.68
CA THR A 155 13.37 -9.81 4.73
C THR A 155 12.64 -9.66 6.07
N TRP A 156 11.33 -9.86 6.09
CA TRP A 156 10.55 -9.91 7.31
C TRP A 156 10.93 -11.13 8.15
N SER A 157 11.19 -10.89 9.44
CA SER A 157 11.68 -11.88 10.40
C SER A 157 10.79 -13.12 10.52
N ASP A 158 9.49 -12.96 10.31
CA ASP A 158 8.47 -14.00 10.41
C ASP A 158 7.95 -14.49 9.04
N TYR A 159 8.67 -14.18 7.95
CA TYR A 159 8.31 -14.63 6.60
C TYR A 159 8.11 -16.15 6.54
N GLY A 160 6.97 -16.56 5.97
CA GLY A 160 6.49 -17.95 5.99
C GLY A 160 5.28 -18.17 6.92
N LYS A 161 4.93 -17.17 7.74
CA LYS A 161 3.63 -17.10 8.43
C LYS A 161 2.61 -16.37 7.57
N THR A 162 1.35 -16.82 7.55
CA THR A 162 0.28 -16.02 6.93
C THR A 162 0.09 -14.72 7.71
N SER A 163 -0.44 -13.70 7.05
CA SER A 163 -0.77 -12.43 7.69
C SER A 163 -1.74 -12.62 8.85
N TYR A 164 -2.63 -13.62 8.77
CA TYR A 164 -3.53 -13.97 9.85
C TYR A 164 -2.78 -14.51 11.07
N GLU A 165 -1.82 -15.41 10.87
CA GLU A 165 -0.96 -15.93 11.95
C GLU A 165 -0.19 -14.78 12.62
N ALA A 166 0.38 -13.86 11.83
CA ALA A 166 1.12 -12.71 12.34
C ALA A 166 0.25 -11.71 13.10
N LEU A 167 -0.88 -11.29 12.53
CA LEU A 167 -1.82 -10.38 13.17
C LEU A 167 -2.42 -10.98 14.44
N LYS A 168 -2.80 -12.26 14.40
CA LYS A 168 -3.31 -12.96 15.58
C LYS A 168 -2.30 -13.01 16.73
N ALA A 169 -1.01 -13.19 16.43
CA ALA A 169 0.05 -13.23 17.44
C ALA A 169 0.19 -11.93 18.24
N VAL A 170 -0.19 -10.79 17.65
CA VAL A 170 -0.18 -9.47 18.31
C VAL A 170 -1.59 -8.98 18.71
N GLY A 171 -2.60 -9.84 18.63
CA GLY A 171 -3.98 -9.50 18.99
C GLY A 171 -4.63 -8.50 18.02
N PHE A 172 -4.27 -8.56 16.73
CA PHE A 172 -4.72 -7.65 15.67
C PHE A 172 -4.35 -6.17 15.91
N ASP A 173 -3.34 -5.93 16.73
CA ASP A 173 -2.76 -4.60 16.94
C ASP A 173 -1.65 -4.34 15.91
N TRP A 174 -2.03 -3.71 14.79
CA TRP A 174 -1.14 -3.36 13.67
C TRP A 174 0.09 -2.56 14.10
N SER A 175 0.01 -1.79 15.19
CA SER A 175 1.15 -0.98 15.67
C SER A 175 2.30 -1.83 16.25
N LYS A 176 2.01 -3.11 16.56
CA LYS A 176 2.99 -4.07 17.09
C LYS A 176 3.63 -4.93 16.00
N LEU A 177 3.20 -4.80 14.75
CA LEU A 177 3.84 -5.52 13.64
C LEU A 177 5.21 -4.93 13.34
N ASP A 178 6.13 -5.81 12.95
CA ASP A 178 7.42 -5.42 12.39
C ASP A 178 7.18 -4.54 11.14
N PRO A 179 7.80 -3.34 11.03
CA PRO A 179 7.64 -2.49 9.84
C PRO A 179 8.04 -3.17 8.52
N SER A 180 8.85 -4.23 8.54
CA SER A 180 9.17 -5.06 7.37
C SER A 180 8.02 -5.93 6.88
N PHE A 181 6.94 -6.07 7.66
CA PHE A 181 5.68 -6.70 7.25
C PHE A 181 5.04 -5.97 6.05
N PHE A 182 5.11 -4.63 6.04
CA PHE A 182 4.56 -3.80 4.97
C PHE A 182 5.49 -3.77 3.75
N ALA A 183 5.52 -4.88 3.04
CA ALA A 183 6.36 -5.10 1.87
C ALA A 183 5.64 -6.00 0.86
N ILE A 184 6.27 -6.20 -0.30
CA ILE A 184 5.75 -7.10 -1.34
C ILE A 184 6.74 -8.24 -1.61
N GLY A 185 6.25 -9.32 -2.20
CA GLY A 185 7.03 -10.53 -2.43
C GLY A 185 8.31 -10.30 -3.24
N SER A 186 8.22 -9.58 -4.36
CA SER A 186 9.36 -9.33 -5.25
C SER A 186 9.42 -7.88 -5.74
N VAL A 187 10.63 -7.32 -5.73
CA VAL A 187 10.92 -5.96 -6.20
C VAL A 187 11.99 -6.04 -7.29
N THR A 188 11.72 -5.45 -8.44
CA THR A 188 12.70 -5.25 -9.52
C THR A 188 12.97 -3.77 -9.71
N ILE A 189 14.24 -3.40 -9.86
CA ILE A 189 14.66 -2.03 -10.17
C ILE A 189 15.47 -2.04 -11.46
N VAL A 190 15.14 -1.11 -12.36
CA VAL A 190 15.90 -0.80 -13.57
C VAL A 190 16.49 0.59 -13.41
N ASN A 191 17.81 0.69 -13.30
CA ASN A 191 18.46 2.00 -13.25
C ASN A 191 18.68 2.52 -14.67
N ARG A 192 17.95 3.56 -15.08
CA ARG A 192 18.05 4.12 -16.44
C ARG A 192 19.43 4.70 -16.75
N ARG A 193 20.21 5.07 -15.73
CA ARG A 193 21.55 5.65 -15.90
C ARG A 193 22.57 4.62 -16.37
N THR A 194 22.46 3.39 -15.87
CA THR A 194 23.44 2.31 -16.08
C THR A 194 22.89 1.18 -16.94
N GLY A 195 21.58 1.11 -17.13
CA GLY A 195 20.90 -0.01 -17.79
C GLY A 195 20.83 -1.28 -16.93
N LYS A 196 21.34 -1.26 -15.70
CA LYS A 196 21.34 -2.42 -14.82
C LYS A 196 19.92 -2.74 -14.35
N VAL A 197 19.62 -4.04 -14.33
CA VAL A 197 18.38 -4.60 -13.81
C VAL A 197 18.73 -5.48 -12.62
N MET A 198 18.06 -5.25 -11.50
CA MET A 198 18.26 -6.02 -10.28
C MET A 198 16.91 -6.40 -9.70
N THR A 199 16.80 -7.63 -9.19
CA THR A 199 15.60 -8.15 -8.55
C THR A 199 15.96 -8.72 -7.19
N SER A 200 15.10 -8.48 -6.21
CA SER A 200 15.20 -9.08 -4.88
C SER A 200 13.83 -9.61 -4.43
N GLY A 201 13.84 -10.64 -3.58
CA GLY A 201 12.65 -11.32 -3.11
C GLY A 201 12.08 -12.31 -4.11
N LYS A 202 10.91 -12.87 -3.79
CA LYS A 202 10.21 -13.87 -4.60
C LYS A 202 8.71 -13.86 -4.29
N ILE A 203 7.91 -14.22 -5.28
CA ILE A 203 6.52 -14.63 -5.03
C ILE A 203 6.48 -16.06 -4.49
N SER A 204 5.46 -16.40 -3.72
CA SER A 204 5.26 -17.71 -3.11
C SER A 204 3.83 -18.22 -3.35
N PRO A 205 3.59 -18.96 -4.46
CA PRO A 205 2.31 -19.60 -4.73
C PRO A 205 1.90 -20.59 -3.63
N GLU A 206 2.87 -21.20 -2.94
CA GLU A 206 2.62 -22.08 -1.79
C GLU A 206 1.98 -21.32 -0.62
N MET A 207 2.51 -20.15 -0.27
CA MET A 207 1.95 -19.33 0.80
C MET A 207 0.59 -18.75 0.42
N ILE A 208 0.38 -18.39 -0.85
CA ILE A 208 -0.94 -18.00 -1.36
C ILE A 208 -1.93 -19.16 -1.17
N ARG A 209 -1.57 -20.40 -1.50
CA ARG A 209 -2.44 -21.56 -1.25
C ARG A 209 -2.71 -21.77 0.24
N LYS A 210 -1.68 -21.64 1.10
CA LYS A 210 -1.83 -21.72 2.56
C LYS A 210 -2.80 -20.66 3.11
N SER A 211 -2.78 -19.44 2.57
CA SER A 211 -3.69 -18.35 2.97
C SER A 211 -5.17 -18.60 2.59
N LEU A 212 -5.39 -19.45 1.58
CA LEU A 212 -6.73 -19.80 1.11
C LEU A 212 -7.38 -20.96 1.88
N THR A 213 -6.58 -21.77 2.58
CA THR A 213 -7.02 -22.95 3.37
C THR A 213 -7.19 -22.62 4.84
#